data_AF-A0A7J9XVW7-F1
#
_entry.id   AF-A0A7J9XVW7-F1
#
_cell.length_a   1.000
_cell.length_b   1.000
_cell.length_c   1.000
_cell.angle_alpha   90.00
_cell.angle_beta   90.00
_cell.angle_gamma   90.00
#
_symmetry.space_group_name_H-M   'P 1'
#
loop_
_entity.id
_entity.type
_entity.pdbx_description
1 polymer ?
#
loop_
_entity_poly.entity_id
_entity_poly.type
_entity_poly.pdbx_seq_one_letter_code
_entity_poly.pdbx_strand_id
1 'polypeptide(L)'
;MFSLELNEDQTDLRDWAHGFARDVIRPAAHEWDEREETPWPVLQEAAKIELYGFESLAGFWADETGLSLPMVNEELFWGDGGIGMAIFGTTLAVAGIFSAGTPD
;
A
#
# COMPACT_ATOMS: atom_id res chain seq x y z
N MET A 1 -12.57 -4.79 -26.68
CA MET A 1 -11.20 -5.12 -27.11
C MET A 1 -10.40 -5.33 -25.85
N PHE A 2 -9.65 -6.43 -25.77
CA PHE A 2 -8.81 -6.72 -24.60
C PHE A 2 -7.49 -5.96 -24.74
N SER A 3 -7.00 -5.33 -23.65
CA SER A 3 -5.71 -4.65 -23.56
C SER A 3 -5.05 -4.97 -22.22
N LEU A 4 -3.71 -4.99 -22.22
CA LEU A 4 -2.87 -5.12 -21.01
C LEU A 4 -2.19 -3.79 -20.64
N GLU A 5 -2.44 -2.74 -21.41
CA GLU A 5 -1.91 -1.41 -21.11
C GLU A 5 -2.65 -0.82 -19.92
N LEU A 6 -1.90 -0.20 -19.00
CA LEU A 6 -2.49 0.59 -17.92
C LEU A 6 -3.18 1.82 -18.51
N ASN A 7 -4.32 2.18 -17.94
CA ASN A 7 -4.92 3.48 -18.19
C ASN A 7 -4.18 4.59 -17.43
N GLU A 8 -4.60 5.84 -17.62
CA GLU A 8 -3.98 7.02 -17.00
C GLU A 8 -4.06 6.94 -15.47
N ASP A 9 -5.25 6.68 -14.91
CA ASP A 9 -5.45 6.56 -13.45
C ASP A 9 -4.58 5.47 -12.82
N GLN A 10 -4.45 4.32 -13.48
CA GLN A 10 -3.61 3.21 -13.04
C GLN A 10 -2.12 3.55 -13.11
N THR A 11 -1.72 4.30 -14.14
CA THR A 11 -0.34 4.78 -14.31
C THR A 11 0.01 5.76 -13.20
N ASP A 12 -0.89 6.71 -12.93
CA ASP A 12 -0.72 7.70 -11.86
C ASP A 12 -0.68 7.04 -10.48
N LEU A 13 -1.55 6.05 -10.23
CA LEU A 13 -1.56 5.29 -8.98
C LEU A 13 -0.25 4.52 -8.76
N ARG A 14 0.24 3.84 -9.80
CA ARG A 14 1.53 3.14 -9.76
C ARG A 14 2.67 4.12 -9.49
N ASP A 15 2.74 5.22 -10.24
CA ASP A 15 3.85 6.18 -10.14
C ASP A 15 3.85 6.89 -8.78
N TRP A 16 2.68 7.16 -8.23
CA TRP A 16 2.53 7.69 -6.87
C TRP A 16 3.04 6.70 -5.80
N ALA A 17 2.61 5.43 -5.86
CA ALA A 17 3.06 4.40 -4.93
C ALA A 17 4.58 4.12 -5.08
N HIS A 18 5.08 4.06 -6.31
CA HIS A 18 6.49 3.88 -6.62
C HIS A 18 7.34 5.05 -6.10
N GLY A 19 6.82 6.28 -6.20
CA GLY A 19 7.47 7.47 -5.63
C GLY A 19 7.71 7.33 -4.13
N PHE A 20 6.68 6.91 -3.38
CA PHE A 20 6.82 6.66 -1.94
C PHE A 20 7.79 5.50 -1.65
N ALA A 21 7.70 4.40 -2.40
CA ALA A 21 8.58 3.27 -2.23
C ALA A 21 10.06 3.62 -2.48
N ARG A 22 10.34 4.37 -3.55
CA ARG A 22 11.69 4.81 -3.94
C ARG A 22 12.27 5.82 -2.95
N ASP A 23 11.48 6.80 -2.54
CA ASP A 23 11.99 7.97 -1.80
C ASP A 23 11.94 7.78 -0.28
N VAL A 24 11.10 6.86 0.22
CA VAL A 24 10.91 6.64 1.67
C VAL A 24 11.23 5.21 2.10
N ILE A 25 10.65 4.18 1.46
CA ILE A 25 10.80 2.79 1.92
C ILE A 25 12.20 2.25 1.63
N ARG A 26 12.62 2.28 0.36
CA ARG A 26 13.87 1.66 -0.09
C ARG A 26 15.12 2.22 0.61
N PRO A 27 15.24 3.53 0.87
CA PRO A 27 16.38 4.08 1.62
C PRO A 27 16.41 3.61 3.09
N ALA A 28 15.25 3.31 3.68
CA ALA A 28 15.14 2.82 5.05
C ALA A 28 15.34 1.29 5.16
N ALA A 29 15.12 0.54 4.08
CA ALA A 29 15.07 -0.93 4.11
C ALA A 29 16.21 -1.59 4.90
N HIS A 30 17.47 -1.28 4.58
CA HIS A 30 18.63 -1.92 5.22
C HIS A 30 18.76 -1.57 6.71
N GLU A 31 18.51 -0.31 7.10
CA GLU A 31 18.63 0.06 8.52
C GLU A 31 17.55 -0.65 9.36
N TRP A 32 16.34 -0.81 8.81
CA TRP A 32 15.23 -1.43 9.53
C TRP A 32 15.29 -2.96 9.54
N ASP A 33 15.86 -3.57 8.50
CA ASP A 33 16.22 -4.99 8.49
C ASP A 33 17.21 -5.31 9.63
N GLU A 34 18.30 -4.55 9.75
CA GLU A 34 19.31 -4.74 10.81
C GLU A 34 18.78 -4.44 12.22
N ARG A 35 17.85 -3.50 12.36
CA ARG A 35 17.28 -3.12 13.67
C ARG A 35 16.22 -4.09 14.17
N GLU A 36 15.53 -4.80 13.27
CA GLU A 36 14.38 -5.66 13.59
C GLU A 36 13.28 -4.95 14.43
N GLU A 37 13.10 -3.65 14.21
CA GLU A 37 12.16 -2.80 14.96
C GLU A 37 10.98 -2.34 14.08
N THR A 38 9.85 -2.00 14.71
CA THR A 38 8.71 -1.41 14.00
C THR A 38 9.08 -0.08 13.33
N PRO A 39 8.81 0.11 12.03
CA PRO A 39 9.22 1.30 11.28
C PRO A 39 8.33 2.53 11.52
N TRP A 40 8.16 2.95 12.77
CA TRP A 40 7.28 4.07 13.15
C TRP A 40 7.46 5.34 12.31
N PRO A 41 8.69 5.82 12.01
CA PRO A 41 8.86 7.00 11.18
C PRO A 41 8.31 6.81 9.76
N VAL A 42 8.52 5.63 9.15
CA VAL A 42 8.01 5.33 7.79
C VAL A 42 6.50 5.20 7.79
N LEU A 43 5.92 4.55 8.80
CA LEU A 43 4.46 4.48 8.97
C LEU A 43 3.83 5.87 9.09
N GLN A 44 4.49 6.79 9.81
CA GLN A 44 4.05 8.17 9.93
C GLN A 44 4.10 8.93 8.59
N GLU A 45 5.15 8.73 7.77
CA GLU A 45 5.18 9.31 6.43
C GLU A 45 4.08 8.73 5.52
N ALA A 46 3.86 7.41 5.55
CA ALA A 46 2.76 6.78 4.83
C ALA A 46 1.38 7.30 5.27
N ALA A 47 1.21 7.57 6.57
CA ALA A 47 -0.03 8.12 7.11
C ALA A 47 -0.29 9.57 6.63
N LYS A 48 0.76 10.40 6.49
CA LYS A 48 0.62 11.79 6.02
C LYS A 48 0.09 11.89 4.59
N ILE A 49 0.37 10.88 3.77
CA ILE A 49 -0.13 10.79 2.38
C ILE A 49 -1.38 9.91 2.29
N GLU A 50 -1.98 9.55 3.43
CA GLU A 50 -3.19 8.73 3.53
C GLU A 50 -3.10 7.36 2.84
N LEU A 51 -1.88 6.81 2.67
CA LEU A 51 -1.63 5.60 1.86
C LEU A 51 -2.42 4.36 2.31
N TYR A 52 -2.66 4.23 3.61
CA TYR A 52 -3.38 3.11 4.23
C TYR A 52 -4.55 3.58 5.10
N GLY A 53 -5.07 4.78 4.82
CA GLY A 53 -6.27 5.32 5.45
C GLY A 53 -7.55 4.65 4.95
N PHE A 54 -8.67 4.88 5.64
CA PHE A 54 -9.97 4.31 5.28
C PHE A 54 -10.38 4.65 3.84
N GLU A 55 -10.30 5.92 3.45
CA GLU A 55 -10.69 6.38 2.11
C GLU A 55 -9.84 5.75 1.00
N SER A 56 -8.52 5.69 1.16
CA SER A 56 -7.63 5.04 0.19
C SER A 56 -7.94 3.55 0.06
N LEU A 57 -8.11 2.85 1.18
CA LEU A 57 -8.47 1.42 1.15
C LEU A 57 -9.85 1.20 0.50
N ALA A 58 -10.84 2.01 0.84
CA ALA A 58 -12.16 1.94 0.22
C ALA A 58 -12.08 2.19 -1.29
N GLY A 59 -11.28 3.17 -1.72
CA GLY A 59 -11.03 3.48 -3.12
C GLY A 59 -10.38 2.31 -3.87
N PHE A 60 -9.32 1.72 -3.32
CA PHE A 60 -8.65 0.57 -3.94
C PHE A 60 -9.54 -0.66 -4.04
N TRP A 61 -10.46 -0.84 -3.08
CA TRP A 61 -11.43 -1.94 -3.08
C TRP A 61 -12.61 -1.69 -4.01
N ALA A 62 -13.01 -0.44 -4.20
CA ALA A 62 -14.10 -0.05 -5.09
C ALA A 62 -13.71 -0.07 -6.57
N ASP A 63 -12.42 -0.15 -6.89
CA ASP A 63 -11.91 -0.31 -8.26
C ASP A 63 -12.47 -1.58 -8.91
N GLU A 64 -13.35 -1.40 -9.90
CA GLU A 64 -14.00 -2.50 -10.63
C GLU A 64 -13.00 -3.37 -11.41
N THR A 65 -11.81 -2.86 -11.73
CA THR A 65 -10.76 -3.65 -12.37
C THR A 65 -10.08 -4.62 -11.40
N GLY A 66 -10.14 -4.33 -10.09
CA GLY A 66 -9.46 -5.06 -9.04
C GLY A 66 -7.93 -4.93 -9.05
N LEU A 67 -7.39 -3.98 -9.81
CA LEU A 67 -5.94 -3.84 -10.01
C LEU A 67 -5.29 -2.83 -9.06
N SER A 68 -6.04 -1.87 -8.53
CA SER A 68 -5.52 -0.80 -7.67
C SER A 68 -4.77 -1.33 -6.45
N LEU A 69 -5.38 -2.24 -5.68
CA LEU A 69 -4.73 -2.80 -4.49
C LEU A 69 -3.46 -3.63 -4.81
N PRO A 70 -3.48 -4.55 -5.79
CA PRO A 70 -2.26 -5.22 -6.24
C PRO A 70 -1.15 -4.28 -6.71
N MET A 71 -1.47 -3.25 -7.49
CA MET A 71 -0.45 -2.30 -8.01
C MET A 71 0.20 -1.51 -6.87
N VAL A 72 -0.58 -0.99 -5.93
CA VAL A 72 -0.03 -0.28 -4.76
C VAL A 72 0.85 -1.23 -3.95
N ASN A 73 0.39 -2.44 -3.67
CA ASN A 73 1.18 -3.41 -2.92
C ASN A 73 2.47 -3.80 -3.64
N GLU A 74 2.44 -4.03 -4.96
CA GLU A 74 3.64 -4.37 -5.73
C GLU A 74 4.75 -3.32 -5.54
N GLU A 75 4.40 -2.03 -5.61
CA GLU A 75 5.37 -0.94 -5.45
C GLU A 75 5.91 -0.84 -4.02
N LEU A 76 5.07 -1.00 -3.00
CA LEU A 76 5.52 -0.94 -1.61
C LEU A 76 6.46 -2.11 -1.27
N PHE A 77 6.14 -3.31 -1.75
CA PHE A 77 6.97 -4.50 -1.55
C PHE A 77 8.24 -4.50 -2.40
N TRP A 78 8.22 -3.81 -3.55
CA TRP A 78 9.45 -3.48 -4.27
C TRP A 78 10.38 -2.59 -3.43
N GLY A 79 9.82 -1.67 -2.64
CA GLY A 79 10.58 -0.87 -1.67
C GLY A 79 11.24 -1.74 -0.61
N ASP A 80 10.45 -2.47 0.16
CA ASP A 80 10.90 -3.47 1.13
C ASP A 80 9.72 -4.36 1.58
N GLY A 81 9.95 -5.66 1.72
CA GLY A 81 8.90 -6.60 2.11
C GLY A 81 8.44 -6.46 3.57
N GLY A 82 9.36 -6.15 4.49
CA GLY A 82 9.05 -6.00 5.92
C GLY A 82 8.28 -4.71 6.20
N ILE A 83 8.74 -3.59 5.65
CA ILE A 83 8.08 -2.29 5.74
C ILE A 83 6.76 -2.31 4.97
N GLY A 84 6.70 -2.92 3.78
CA GLY A 84 5.45 -3.12 3.04
C GLY A 84 4.41 -3.86 3.88
N MET A 85 4.82 -4.92 4.57
CA MET A 85 3.97 -5.64 5.53
C MET A 85 3.60 -4.80 6.76
N ALA A 86 4.49 -3.94 7.26
CA ALA A 86 4.17 -3.04 8.37
C ALA A 86 3.10 -2.01 8.02
N ILE A 87 3.07 -1.54 6.75
CA ILE A 87 2.06 -0.59 6.25
C ILE A 87 0.74 -1.32 5.98
N PHE A 88 0.76 -2.38 5.17
CA PHE A 88 -0.46 -2.99 4.63
C PHE A 88 -0.92 -4.26 5.34
N GLY A 89 -0.11 -4.86 6.22
CA GLY A 89 -0.45 -6.14 6.85
C GLY A 89 -1.75 -6.12 7.66
N THR A 90 -2.10 -4.97 8.24
CA THR A 90 -3.35 -4.78 8.99
C THR A 90 -4.60 -4.86 8.11
N THR A 91 -4.48 -4.62 6.80
CA THR A 91 -5.60 -4.67 5.86
C THR A 91 -6.21 -6.06 5.74
N LEU A 92 -5.45 -7.13 6.03
CA LEU A 92 -5.97 -8.50 6.08
C LEU A 92 -7.02 -8.68 7.18
N ALA A 93 -6.79 -8.10 8.36
CA ALA A 93 -7.77 -8.12 9.45
C ALA A 93 -8.97 -7.22 9.12
N VAL A 94 -8.70 -6.05 8.52
CA VAL A 94 -9.76 -5.13 8.05
C VAL A 94 -10.66 -5.80 7.03
N ALA A 95 -10.12 -6.57 6.08
CA ALA A 95 -10.90 -7.34 5.11
C ALA A 95 -11.87 -8.33 5.78
N GLY A 96 -11.44 -9.00 6.85
CA GLY A 96 -12.30 -9.88 7.63
C GLY A 96 -13.45 -9.13 8.30
N ILE A 97 -13.16 -7.97 8.91
CA ILE A 97 -14.18 -7.11 9.52
C ILE A 97 -15.12 -6.56 8.45
N PHE A 98 -14.61 -6.11 7.31
CA PHE A 98 -15.43 -5.53 6.24
C PHE A 98 -16.36 -6.57 5.61
N SER A 99 -15.92 -7.82 5.48
CA SER A 99 -16.72 -8.88 4.87
C SER A 99 -17.74 -9.53 5.81
N ALA A 100 -17.49 -9.57 7.12
CA ALA A 100 -18.31 -10.33 8.07
C ALA A 100 -18.72 -9.55 9.33
N GLY A 101 -18.27 -8.30 9.48
CA GLY A 101 -18.55 -7.45 10.63
C GLY A 101 -20.00 -6.98 10.67
N THR A 102 -20.47 -6.74 11.89
CA THR A 102 -21.71 -6.01 12.14
C THR A 102 -21.47 -4.49 12.03
N PRO A 103 -22.53 -3.67 11.94
CA PRO A 103 -22.39 -2.21 11.94
C PRO A 103 -21.75 -1.61 13.21
N ASP A 104 -21.84 -2.33 14.33
CA ASP A 104 -21.21 -2.04 15.63
C ASP A 104 -19.94 -2.87 15.83
#